data_AF-A0AA42PD08-F1
#
_entry.id   AF-A0AA42PD08-F1
#
_cell.length_a   1.000
_cell.length_b   1.000
_cell.length_c   1.000
_cell.angle_alpha   90.00
_cell.angle_beta   90.00
_cell.angle_gamma   90.00
#
_symmetry.space_group_name_H-M   'P 1'
#
loop_
_entity.id
_entity.type
_entity.pdbx_description
1 polymer ?
#
loop_
_entity_poly.entity_id
_entity_poly.type
_entity_poly.pdbx_seq_one_letter_code
_entity_poly.pdbx_strand_id
1 'polypeptide(L)'
;SGPDCIAWAEGAPALLRNGRPVNNDLQSAILAPGTAVMVSYGGTQKAKQNALLCHPAIFHPMPSIAYRLARVAAGDGVAAVSLYSVSPHDLVAGHALLRAVNGDIWNEKGESVRYASPQAFTRSLNFCFGGAQAACSELLGRPWHSLKGSGYVL
;
A
#
# COMPACT_ATOMS: atom_id res chain seq x y z
N SER A 1 1.20 -10.29 17.37
CA SER A 1 1.85 -9.00 17.07
C SER A 1 1.91 -8.20 18.36
N GLY A 2 3.04 -7.53 18.64
CA GLY A 2 3.16 -6.57 19.74
C GLY A 2 2.59 -5.19 19.38
N PRO A 3 2.72 -4.19 20.26
CA PRO A 3 2.31 -2.82 19.97
C PRO A 3 3.15 -2.24 18.81
N ASP A 4 2.46 -1.73 17.79
CA ASP A 4 3.08 -1.07 16.64
C ASP A 4 2.33 0.22 16.36
N CYS A 5 2.99 1.35 16.54
CA CYS A 5 2.46 2.69 16.31
C CYS A 5 3.40 3.42 15.37
N ILE A 6 2.88 3.82 14.21
CA ILE A 6 3.63 4.54 13.18
C ILE A 6 2.99 5.91 13.04
N ALA A 7 3.80 6.95 13.20
CA ALA A 7 3.33 8.31 13.26
C ALA A 7 4.24 9.25 12.48
N TRP A 8 3.62 10.22 11.82
CA TRP A 8 4.28 11.35 11.20
C TRP A 8 3.26 12.48 11.04
N ALA A 9 3.75 13.71 10.96
CA ALA A 9 2.98 14.88 10.59
C ALA A 9 3.85 15.77 9.69
N GLU A 10 3.22 16.58 8.85
CA GLU A 10 3.93 17.49 7.95
C GLU A 10 4.86 18.43 8.74
N GLY A 11 6.08 18.60 8.23
CA GLY A 11 7.15 19.35 8.90
C GLY A 11 7.92 18.56 9.97
N ALA A 12 7.48 17.36 10.37
CA ALA A 12 8.26 16.51 11.26
C ALA A 12 9.51 15.98 10.50
N PRO A 13 10.68 15.94 11.17
CA PRO A 13 11.94 15.62 10.51
C PRO A 13 12.09 14.14 10.13
N ALA A 14 11.28 13.26 10.73
CA ALA A 14 11.29 11.83 10.45
C ALA A 14 9.95 11.19 10.79
N LEU A 15 9.63 10.10 10.10
CA LEU A 15 8.59 9.16 10.49
C LEU A 15 9.04 8.39 11.74
N LEU A 16 8.13 8.20 12.69
CA LEU A 16 8.40 7.50 13.94
C LEU A 16 7.71 6.13 13.95
N ARG A 17 8.38 5.12 14.48
CA ARG A 17 7.80 3.83 14.86
C ARG A 17 8.05 3.59 16.34
N ASN A 18 6.98 3.48 17.12
CA ASN A 18 7.03 3.36 18.58
C ASN A 18 7.92 4.43 19.24
N GLY A 19 7.80 5.68 18.75
CA GLY A 19 8.56 6.83 19.24
C GLY A 19 10.01 6.94 18.74
N ARG A 20 10.48 6.01 17.91
CA ARG A 20 11.84 6.03 17.35
C ARG A 20 11.83 6.43 15.88
N PRO A 21 12.75 7.31 15.43
CA PRO A 21 12.89 7.63 14.01
C PRO A 21 13.14 6.39 13.16
N VAL A 22 12.48 6.33 12.01
CA VAL A 22 12.70 5.33 10.97
C VAL A 22 13.37 6.02 9.79
N ASN A 23 14.44 5.41 9.28
CA ASN A 23 15.05 5.82 8.03
C ASN A 23 14.55 4.91 6.90
N ASN A 24 13.68 5.43 6.05
CA ASN A 24 13.18 4.75 4.86
C ASN A 24 12.99 5.78 3.75
N ASP A 25 13.30 5.38 2.52
CA ASP A 25 13.11 6.20 1.33
C ASP A 25 12.58 5.32 0.20
N LEU A 26 11.36 5.62 -0.24
CA LEU A 26 10.68 4.89 -1.30
C LEU A 26 11.01 5.43 -2.70
N GLN A 27 11.78 6.52 -2.82
CA GLN A 27 12.10 7.12 -4.11
C GLN A 27 12.83 6.15 -5.04
N SER A 28 13.78 5.37 -4.50
CA SER A 28 14.57 4.39 -5.26
C SER A 28 14.16 2.93 -5.02
N ALA A 29 13.12 2.69 -4.21
CA ALA A 29 12.69 1.34 -3.89
C ALA A 29 11.97 0.68 -5.07
N ILE A 30 12.22 -0.61 -5.28
CA ILE A 30 11.71 -1.38 -6.41
C ILE A 30 11.14 -2.73 -5.95
N LEU A 31 10.39 -3.38 -6.84
CA LEU A 31 10.01 -4.77 -6.64
C LEU A 31 11.23 -5.67 -6.91
N ALA A 32 11.74 -6.34 -5.88
CA ALA A 32 12.98 -7.08 -5.95
C ALA A 32 12.96 -8.31 -5.01
N PRO A 33 13.85 -9.30 -5.22
CA PRO A 33 14.07 -10.35 -4.24
C PRO A 33 14.40 -9.75 -2.86
N GLY A 34 13.80 -10.30 -1.80
CA GLY A 34 14.00 -9.81 -0.42
C GLY A 34 13.12 -8.62 -0.04
N THR A 35 12.36 -8.01 -0.96
CA THR A 35 11.34 -7.01 -0.63
C THR A 35 9.96 -7.66 -0.43
N ALA A 36 9.03 -6.91 0.15
CA ALA A 36 7.68 -7.38 0.44
C ALA A 36 6.59 -6.47 -0.11
N VAL A 37 5.46 -7.07 -0.48
CA VAL A 37 4.22 -6.40 -0.86
C VAL A 37 3.14 -6.71 0.19
N MET A 38 2.62 -5.68 0.83
CA MET A 38 1.54 -5.81 1.82
C MET A 38 0.21 -6.01 1.10
N VAL A 39 -0.41 -7.17 1.28
CA VAL A 39 -1.70 -7.51 0.64
C VAL A 39 -2.80 -7.66 1.68
N SER A 40 -4.06 -7.57 1.25
CA SER A 40 -5.21 -7.81 2.12
C SER A 40 -5.15 -9.20 2.75
N TYR A 41 -5.68 -9.34 3.98
CA TYR A 41 -5.65 -10.61 4.73
C TYR A 41 -6.29 -11.77 3.95
N GLY A 42 -7.33 -11.51 3.15
CA GLY A 42 -7.95 -12.49 2.25
C GLY A 42 -6.98 -13.06 1.20
N GLY A 43 -5.83 -12.42 0.97
CA GLY A 43 -4.75 -12.94 0.14
C GLY A 43 -4.20 -14.30 0.61
N THR A 44 -4.37 -14.64 1.89
CA THR A 44 -4.07 -15.99 2.42
C THR A 44 -4.84 -17.11 1.70
N GLN A 45 -6.09 -16.84 1.28
CA GLN A 45 -6.93 -17.81 0.57
C GLN A 45 -6.47 -18.05 -0.88
N LYS A 46 -5.73 -17.09 -1.45
CA LYS A 46 -5.17 -17.16 -2.81
C LYS A 46 -3.65 -16.98 -2.78
N ALA A 47 -2.99 -17.69 -1.87
CA ALA A 47 -1.56 -17.55 -1.58
C ALA A 47 -0.67 -17.77 -2.82
N LYS A 48 -0.95 -18.80 -3.62
CA LYS A 48 -0.17 -19.09 -4.84
C LYS A 48 -0.27 -17.95 -5.86
N GLN A 49 -1.47 -17.43 -6.10
CA GLN A 49 -1.69 -16.34 -7.03
C GLN A 49 -1.07 -15.03 -6.52
N ASN A 50 -1.18 -14.71 -5.23
CA ASN A 50 -0.52 -13.53 -4.66
C ASN A 50 1.01 -13.64 -4.74
N ALA A 51 1.59 -14.83 -4.51
CA ALA A 51 3.03 -15.05 -4.67
C ALA A 51 3.47 -14.77 -6.12
N LEU A 52 2.73 -15.28 -7.12
CA LEU A 52 3.01 -15.01 -8.53
C LEU A 52 2.86 -13.52 -8.86
N LEU A 53 1.79 -12.87 -8.39
CA LEU A 53 1.52 -11.47 -8.65
C LEU A 53 2.42 -10.50 -7.86
N CYS A 54 3.15 -10.96 -6.85
CA CYS A 54 4.13 -10.14 -6.12
C CYS A 54 5.58 -10.43 -6.50
N HIS A 55 5.86 -11.56 -7.16
CA HIS A 55 7.22 -11.95 -7.56
C HIS A 55 7.93 -10.82 -8.35
N PRO A 56 9.19 -10.46 -8.08
CA PRO A 56 10.16 -11.18 -7.25
C PRO A 56 10.04 -10.95 -5.73
N ALA A 57 9.20 -10.02 -5.30
CA ALA A 57 8.95 -9.79 -3.87
C ALA A 57 8.09 -10.91 -3.26
N ILE A 58 8.11 -11.02 -1.93
CA ILE A 58 7.16 -11.86 -1.19
C ILE A 58 5.87 -11.07 -0.91
N PHE A 59 4.74 -11.76 -0.76
CA PHE A 59 3.53 -11.12 -0.27
C PHE A 59 3.43 -11.26 1.26
N HIS A 60 2.91 -10.23 1.93
CA HIS A 60 2.66 -10.24 3.36
C HIS A 60 1.19 -9.90 3.64
N PRO A 61 0.35 -10.88 4.00
CA PRO A 61 -1.07 -10.64 4.22
C PRO A 61 -1.31 -9.97 5.58
N MET A 62 -2.05 -8.86 5.59
CA MET A 62 -2.49 -8.21 6.84
C MET A 62 -3.80 -7.42 6.67
N PRO A 63 -4.62 -7.28 7.73
CA PRO A 63 -5.83 -6.46 7.70
C PRO A 63 -5.50 -4.96 7.64
N SER A 64 -6.54 -4.13 7.41
CA SER A 64 -6.48 -2.66 7.37
C SER A 64 -5.58 -2.06 6.27
N ILE A 65 -6.16 -1.30 5.34
CA ILE A 65 -5.37 -0.61 4.31
C ILE A 65 -4.48 0.47 4.92
N ALA A 66 -4.98 1.27 5.85
CA ALA A 66 -4.19 2.30 6.54
C ALA A 66 -2.93 1.70 7.19
N TYR A 67 -3.06 0.54 7.83
CA TYR A 67 -1.93 -0.12 8.47
C TYR A 67 -0.95 -0.74 7.47
N ARG A 68 -1.44 -1.29 6.35
CA ARG A 68 -0.55 -1.74 5.25
C ARG A 68 0.32 -0.59 4.73
N LEU A 69 -0.29 0.57 4.49
CA LEU A 69 0.44 1.77 4.04
C LEU A 69 1.45 2.23 5.09
N ALA A 70 1.07 2.24 6.37
CA ALA A 70 1.96 2.59 7.46
C ALA A 70 3.20 1.67 7.54
N ARG A 71 3.01 0.36 7.41
CA ARG A 71 4.10 -0.64 7.42
C ARG A 71 5.06 -0.47 6.23
N VAL A 72 4.54 -0.13 5.05
CA VAL A 72 5.37 0.24 3.89
C VAL A 72 6.15 1.52 4.17
N ALA A 73 5.51 2.54 4.74
CA ALA A 73 6.18 3.78 5.12
C ALA A 73 7.30 3.53 6.15
N ALA A 74 7.09 2.60 7.07
CA ALA A 74 8.08 2.18 8.07
C ALA A 74 9.17 1.22 7.54
N GLY A 75 9.21 0.93 6.23
CA GLY A 75 10.26 0.15 5.59
C GLY A 75 10.06 -1.38 5.61
N ASP A 76 8.89 -1.88 6.01
CA ASP A 76 8.64 -3.33 6.06
C ASP A 76 8.30 -3.93 4.67
N GLY A 77 8.15 -3.08 3.65
CA GLY A 77 7.84 -3.48 2.28
C GLY A 77 7.93 -2.29 1.33
N VAL A 78 7.75 -2.55 0.04
CA VAL A 78 7.89 -1.54 -1.02
C VAL A 78 6.54 -1.09 -1.59
N ALA A 79 5.49 -1.87 -1.36
CA ALA A 79 4.14 -1.55 -1.81
C ALA A 79 3.08 -2.18 -0.91
N ALA A 80 1.92 -1.53 -0.85
CA ALA A 80 0.69 -2.01 -0.26
C ALA A 80 -0.40 -2.03 -1.33
N VAL A 81 -1.21 -3.08 -1.32
CA VAL A 81 -2.27 -3.30 -2.31
C VAL A 81 -3.62 -3.37 -1.62
N SER A 82 -4.62 -2.71 -2.21
CA SER A 82 -6.03 -3.04 -2.00
C SER A 82 -6.67 -3.41 -3.33
N LEU A 83 -7.28 -4.58 -3.41
CA LEU A 83 -8.08 -5.02 -4.57
C LEU A 83 -9.59 -4.86 -4.36
N TYR A 84 -9.95 -4.32 -3.19
CA TYR A 84 -11.30 -3.98 -2.79
C TYR A 84 -11.47 -2.46 -2.85
N SER A 85 -12.73 -2.05 -2.98
CA SER A 85 -13.09 -0.63 -2.95
C SER A 85 -12.65 0.00 -1.63
N VAL A 86 -11.99 1.15 -1.71
CA VAL A 86 -11.50 1.90 -0.55
C VAL A 86 -11.95 3.35 -0.65
N SER A 87 -12.36 3.91 0.49
CA SER A 87 -12.70 5.32 0.58
C SER A 87 -11.43 6.15 0.82
N PRO A 88 -11.36 7.41 0.35
CA PRO A 88 -10.29 8.34 0.75
C PRO A 88 -10.10 8.43 2.27
N HIS A 89 -11.17 8.29 3.06
CA HIS A 89 -11.12 8.25 4.52
C HIS A 89 -10.24 7.12 5.08
N ASP A 90 -10.16 5.98 4.38
CA ASP A 90 -9.32 4.84 4.78
C ASP A 90 -7.85 5.04 4.40
N LEU A 91 -7.56 5.99 3.51
CA LEU A 91 -6.26 6.16 2.87
C LEU A 91 -5.49 7.36 3.41
N VAL A 92 -6.14 8.49 3.69
CA VAL A 92 -5.46 9.78 3.92
C VAL A 92 -4.37 9.73 4.98
N ALA A 93 -4.62 9.05 6.11
CA ALA A 93 -3.63 8.93 7.17
C ALA A 93 -2.42 8.09 6.71
N GLY A 94 -2.66 6.93 6.08
CA GLY A 94 -1.59 6.10 5.52
C GLY A 94 -0.83 6.79 4.38
N HIS A 95 -1.52 7.59 3.58
CA HIS A 95 -0.92 8.36 2.50
C HIS A 95 0.01 9.45 3.05
N ALA A 96 -0.37 10.14 4.12
CA ALA A 96 0.52 11.10 4.78
C ALA A 96 1.82 10.43 5.24
N LEU A 97 1.75 9.21 5.80
CA LEU A 97 2.93 8.44 6.18
C LEU A 97 3.81 8.08 4.97
N LEU A 98 3.21 7.65 3.86
CA LEU A 98 3.97 7.35 2.64
C LEU A 98 4.68 8.59 2.09
N ARG A 99 4.01 9.75 2.08
CA ARG A 99 4.60 11.01 1.63
C ARG A 99 5.81 11.43 2.46
N ALA A 100 5.84 11.09 3.75
CA ALA A 100 6.99 11.33 4.63
C ALA A 100 8.27 10.64 4.15
N VAL A 101 8.14 9.58 3.36
CA VAL A 101 9.24 8.73 2.88
C VAL A 101 9.26 8.65 1.35
N ASN A 102 8.84 9.72 0.67
CA ASN A 102 8.84 9.85 -0.80
C ASN A 102 7.98 8.82 -1.55
N GLY A 103 6.96 8.25 -0.89
CA GLY A 103 5.93 7.40 -1.51
C GLY A 103 4.64 8.15 -1.86
N ASP A 104 3.78 7.50 -2.63
CA ASP A 104 2.46 8.01 -3.04
C ASP A 104 1.45 6.85 -3.15
N ILE A 105 0.21 7.14 -3.53
CA ILE A 105 -0.83 6.17 -3.86
C ILE A 105 -1.30 6.38 -5.29
N TRP A 106 -1.43 5.29 -6.06
CA TRP A 106 -1.97 5.26 -7.41
C TRP A 106 -3.28 4.47 -7.46
N ASN A 107 -4.26 4.99 -8.19
CA ASN A 107 -5.54 4.35 -8.44
C ASN A 107 -5.46 3.29 -9.55
N GLU A 108 -6.61 2.71 -9.93
CA GLU A 108 -6.69 1.70 -10.97
C GLU A 108 -6.23 2.13 -12.37
N LYS A 109 -6.15 3.44 -12.60
CA LYS A 109 -5.69 4.04 -13.86
C LYS A 109 -4.21 4.42 -13.82
N GLY A 110 -3.53 4.20 -12.69
CA GLY A 110 -2.17 4.67 -12.48
C GLY A 110 -2.08 6.18 -12.23
N GLU A 111 -3.21 6.82 -11.92
CA GLU A 111 -3.24 8.23 -11.55
C GLU A 111 -2.98 8.34 -10.05
N SER A 112 -2.15 9.31 -9.68
CA SER A 112 -1.86 9.58 -8.28
C SER A 112 -3.08 10.16 -7.55
N VAL A 113 -3.33 9.66 -6.35
CA VAL A 113 -4.52 10.01 -5.55
C VAL A 113 -4.34 11.39 -4.91
N ARG A 114 -5.36 12.24 -5.02
CA ARG A 114 -5.36 13.60 -4.45
C ARG A 114 -6.71 13.89 -3.78
N TYR A 115 -6.71 14.82 -2.83
CA TYR A 115 -7.85 15.11 -1.95
C TYR A 115 -8.31 16.58 -2.00
N ALA A 116 -7.90 17.33 -3.03
CA ALA A 116 -8.02 18.79 -3.05
C ALA A 116 -9.45 19.34 -3.19
N SER A 117 -10.46 18.48 -3.42
CA SER A 117 -11.86 18.89 -3.48
C SER A 117 -12.77 17.93 -2.71
N PRO A 118 -13.95 18.39 -2.23
CA PRO A 118 -14.93 17.51 -1.61
C PRO A 118 -15.33 16.33 -2.51
N GLN A 119 -15.39 16.55 -3.83
CA GLN A 119 -15.69 15.49 -4.80
C GLN A 119 -14.54 14.46 -4.88
N ALA A 120 -13.29 14.91 -4.84
CA ALA A 120 -12.14 14.01 -4.81
C ALA A 120 -12.08 13.22 -3.49
N PHE A 121 -12.51 13.82 -2.39
CA PHE A 121 -12.46 13.19 -1.07
C PHE A 121 -13.64 12.22 -0.77
N THR A 122 -14.72 12.28 -1.56
CA THR A 122 -15.86 11.36 -1.43
C THR A 122 -15.85 10.21 -2.44
N ARG A 123 -15.00 10.28 -3.47
CA ARG A 123 -14.93 9.26 -4.52
C ARG A 123 -14.10 8.06 -4.07
N SER A 124 -14.74 6.90 -3.92
CA SER A 124 -14.05 5.63 -3.67
C SER A 124 -13.21 5.19 -4.88
N LEU A 125 -12.10 4.51 -4.59
CA LEU A 125 -11.24 3.87 -5.58
C LEU A 125 -11.60 2.39 -5.67
N ASN A 126 -11.62 1.82 -6.88
CA ASN A 126 -11.94 0.41 -7.07
C ASN A 126 -10.85 -0.53 -6.52
N PHE A 127 -9.60 -0.12 -6.70
CA PHE A 127 -8.41 -0.71 -6.13
C PHE A 127 -7.28 0.33 -6.15
N CYS A 128 -6.25 0.13 -5.34
CA CYS A 128 -5.13 1.05 -5.26
C CYS A 128 -3.82 0.36 -4.88
N PHE A 129 -2.71 1.00 -5.25
CA PHE A 129 -1.35 0.63 -4.87
C PHE A 129 -0.72 1.82 -4.17
N GLY A 130 -0.15 1.63 -2.99
CA GLY A 130 0.56 2.69 -2.26
C GLY A 130 1.96 2.26 -1.87
N GLY A 131 2.96 3.12 -2.07
CA GLY A 131 4.35 2.76 -1.82
C GLY A 131 5.32 3.46 -2.77
N ALA A 132 6.38 2.74 -3.14
CA ALA A 132 7.37 3.19 -4.11
C ALA A 132 6.80 3.25 -5.52
N GLN A 133 7.09 4.33 -6.25
CA GLN A 133 6.54 4.55 -7.59
C GLN A 133 6.88 3.39 -8.55
N ALA A 134 8.14 2.99 -8.61
CA ALA A 134 8.56 1.91 -9.51
C ALA A 134 7.85 0.59 -9.19
N ALA A 135 7.77 0.21 -7.91
CA ALA A 135 7.10 -1.01 -7.48
C ALA A 135 5.58 -0.95 -7.77
N CYS A 136 4.92 0.17 -7.46
CA CYS A 136 3.49 0.34 -7.70
C CYS A 136 3.14 0.35 -9.20
N SER A 137 3.94 1.01 -10.04
CA SER A 137 3.76 1.01 -11.49
C SER A 137 3.91 -0.40 -12.07
N GLU A 138 4.91 -1.17 -11.62
CA GLU A 138 5.08 -2.55 -12.06
C GLU A 138 3.92 -3.45 -11.61
N LEU A 139 3.52 -3.35 -10.34
CA LEU A 139 2.40 -4.13 -9.82
C LEU A 139 1.10 -3.79 -10.54
N LEU A 140 0.83 -2.52 -10.84
CA LEU A 140 -0.37 -2.10 -11.56
C LEU A 140 -0.50 -2.79 -12.94
N GLY A 141 0.62 -3.06 -13.62
CA GLY A 141 0.65 -3.76 -14.90
C GLY A 141 0.31 -5.25 -14.84
N ARG A 142 0.08 -5.81 -13.65
CA ARG A 142 -0.14 -7.26 -13.46
C ARG A 142 -1.62 -7.65 -13.52
N PRO A 143 -1.94 -8.90 -13.90
CA PRO A 143 -3.32 -9.34 -14.08
C PRO A 143 -4.02 -9.69 -12.75
N TRP A 144 -4.22 -8.70 -11.88
CA TRP A 144 -4.90 -8.86 -10.58
C TRP A 144 -6.35 -9.35 -10.69
N HIS A 145 -7.00 -9.16 -11.85
CA HIS A 145 -8.33 -9.70 -12.16
C HIS A 145 -8.43 -11.21 -11.97
N SER A 146 -7.32 -11.95 -12.13
CA SER A 146 -7.24 -13.39 -11.86
C SER A 146 -7.60 -13.75 -10.41
N LEU A 147 -7.48 -12.80 -9.47
CA LEU A 147 -7.91 -12.96 -8.08
C LEU A 147 -9.40 -12.68 -7.87
N LYS A 148 -10.11 -12.07 -8.82
CA LYS A 148 -11.56 -11.82 -8.73
C LYS A 148 -12.41 -13.01 -9.21
N GLY A 149 -11.79 -13.98 -9.91
CA GLY A 149 -12.47 -15.09 -10.61
C GLY A 149 -12.69 -16.41 -9.86
N SER A 150 -12.87 -16.42 -8.53
CA SER A 150 -13.42 -17.61 -7.86
C SER A 150 -14.48 -17.16 -6.87
N GLY A 151 -15.73 -17.50 -7.18
CA GLY A 151 -16.93 -16.91 -6.62
C GLY A 151 -16.92 -16.76 -5.10
N TYR A 152 -17.16 -15.53 -4.67
CA TYR A 152 -18.24 -15.24 -3.72
C TYR A 152 -18.96 -13.99 -4.25
N VAL A 153 -20.29 -14.12 -4.31
CA VAL A 153 -21.26 -13.16 -4.83
C VAL A 153 -21.48 -12.06 -3.80
N LEU A 154 -21.46 -10.80 -4.30
CA LEU A 154 -21.99 -9.53 -3.76
C LEU A 154 -21.70 -9.17 -2.29
#